data_AF-A0A0C2ZVJ3-F1
#
_entry.id   AF-A0A0C2ZVJ3-F1
#
_cell.length_a   1.000
_cell.length_b   1.000
_cell.length_c   1.000
_cell.angle_alpha   90.00
_cell.angle_beta   90.00
_cell.angle_gamma   90.00
#
_symmetry.space_group_name_H-M   'P 1'
#
loop_
_entity.id
_entity.type
_entity.pdbx_description
1 polymer ?
#
loop_
_entity_poly.entity_id
_entity_poly.type
_entity_poly.pdbx_seq_one_letter_code
_entity_poly.pdbx_strand_id
1 'polypeptide(L)'
;MIKTLLIVLYSSLLIASDSLPEWVLSPQYGAVGSGTSERMALLQAKAELARQKRLHITSEAIRNDSDFSTHSTQRANEKIYTTIVKEQFIDDDGTVYVWVVEE
;
A
#
# COMPACT_ATOMS: atom_id res chain seq x y z
N MET A 1 25.46 5.44 51.85
CA MET A 1 26.38 4.74 50.92
C MET A 1 25.87 4.95 49.51
N ILE A 2 26.51 5.83 48.76
CA ILE A 2 26.13 6.15 47.37
C ILE A 2 26.65 5.02 46.49
N LYS A 3 25.77 4.36 45.72
CA LYS A 3 26.16 3.44 44.65
C LYS A 3 25.92 4.17 43.33
N THR A 4 26.91 4.92 42.87
CA THR A 4 26.91 5.51 41.54
C THR A 4 27.30 4.42 40.56
N LEU A 5 26.36 4.00 39.72
CA LEU A 5 26.67 3.17 38.55
C LEU A 5 26.57 4.08 37.32
N LEU A 6 27.73 4.47 36.82
CA LEU A 6 27.94 5.06 35.49
C LEU A 6 28.29 3.89 34.56
N ILE A 7 27.75 3.87 33.33
CA ILE A 7 28.07 3.04 32.13
C ILE A 7 26.76 2.98 31.32
N VAL A 8 26.64 3.29 30.04
CA VAL A 8 27.62 3.45 28.95
C VAL A 8 26.97 4.29 27.84
N LEU A 9 27.82 5.01 27.11
CA LEU A 9 27.54 5.74 25.89
C LEU A 9 26.73 4.91 24.88
N TYR A 10 25.53 5.37 24.52
CA TYR A 10 24.90 5.01 23.25
C TYR A 10 25.64 5.76 22.14
N SER A 11 26.74 5.18 21.66
CA SER A 11 27.44 5.65 20.45
C SER A 11 27.47 4.53 19.42
N SER A 12 26.34 4.40 18.73
CA SER A 12 26.27 3.99 17.32
C SER A 12 24.81 4.07 16.91
N LEU A 13 24.38 5.27 16.51
CA LEU A 13 23.23 5.45 15.64
C LEU A 13 23.64 4.85 14.29
N LEU A 14 23.59 3.52 14.18
CA LEU A 14 23.54 2.85 12.90
C LEU A 14 22.16 3.18 12.34
N ILE A 15 22.09 4.26 11.56
CA ILE A 15 21.01 4.43 10.60
C ILE A 15 21.26 3.34 9.56
N ALA A 16 20.74 2.15 9.83
CA ALA A 16 20.46 1.22 8.75
C ALA A 16 19.45 1.96 7.88
N SER A 17 19.76 2.23 6.60
CA SER A 17 18.71 2.65 5.69
C SER A 17 17.81 1.43 5.59
N ASP A 18 16.66 1.46 6.25
CA ASP A 18 15.69 0.38 6.15
C ASP A 18 15.31 0.31 4.67
N SER A 19 15.82 -0.71 3.98
CA SER A 19 15.50 -0.94 2.59
C SER A 19 13.98 -1.09 2.49
N LEU A 20 13.36 -0.42 1.51
CA LEU A 20 11.92 -0.51 1.30
C LEU A 20 11.46 -1.98 1.39
N PRO A 21 10.38 -2.26 2.15
CA PRO A 21 9.85 -3.61 2.28
C PRO A 21 9.58 -4.24 0.91
N GLU A 22 9.75 -5.56 0.78
CA GLU A 22 9.55 -6.27 -0.48
C GLU A 22 8.15 -6.02 -1.07
N TRP A 23 7.12 -5.90 -0.23
CA TRP A 23 5.75 -5.61 -0.68
C TRP A 23 5.60 -4.20 -1.28
N VAL A 24 6.45 -3.24 -0.93
CA VAL A 24 6.50 -1.92 -1.57
C VAL A 24 7.07 -2.03 -2.98
N LEU A 25 8.11 -2.86 -3.15
CA LEU A 25 8.83 -3.04 -4.42
C LEU A 25 8.09 -3.96 -5.40
N SER A 26 7.48 -5.03 -4.89
CA SER A 26 6.83 -6.08 -5.67
C SER A 26 5.61 -6.64 -4.92
N PRO A 27 4.49 -5.90 -4.85
CA PRO A 27 3.28 -6.37 -4.18
C PRO A 27 2.73 -7.62 -4.90
N GLN A 28 2.70 -8.77 -4.20
CA GLN A 28 2.22 -10.03 -4.78
C GLN A 28 0.70 -10.07 -4.97
N TYR A 29 -0.05 -9.38 -4.12
CA TYR A 29 -1.51 -9.27 -4.15
C TYR A 29 -1.93 -7.93 -3.55
N GLY A 30 -3.05 -7.37 -4.02
CA GLY A 30 -3.48 -6.03 -3.59
C GLY A 30 -2.71 -4.90 -4.25
N ALA A 31 -2.69 -3.73 -3.62
CA ALA A 31 -2.07 -2.53 -4.16
C ALA A 31 -1.38 -1.70 -3.07
N VAL A 32 -0.33 -1.01 -3.46
CA VAL A 32 0.43 -0.12 -2.59
C VAL A 32 0.22 1.31 -3.01
N GLY A 33 0.05 2.20 -2.04
CA GLY A 33 0.07 3.64 -2.23
C GLY A 33 1.10 4.28 -1.33
N SER A 34 1.58 5.45 -1.71
CA SER A 34 2.54 6.24 -0.95
C SER A 34 2.05 7.67 -0.71
N GLY A 35 2.65 8.39 0.24
CA GLY A 35 2.31 9.80 0.41
C GLY A 35 2.88 10.40 1.68
N THR A 36 2.74 11.72 1.79
CA THR A 36 3.21 12.48 2.97
C THR A 36 2.32 12.30 4.20
N SER A 37 1.24 11.53 4.09
CA SER A 37 0.37 11.15 5.20
C SER A 37 -0.25 9.78 4.94
N GLU A 38 -0.58 9.07 6.03
CA GLU A 38 -1.28 7.78 5.97
C GLU A 38 -2.57 7.86 5.15
N ARG A 39 -3.34 8.93 5.29
CA ARG A 39 -4.58 9.14 4.53
C ARG A 39 -4.32 9.21 3.03
N MET A 40 -3.26 9.90 2.61
CA MET A 40 -2.90 10.01 1.20
C MET A 40 -2.43 8.67 0.64
N ALA A 41 -1.52 8.00 1.37
CA ALA A 41 -1.03 6.68 1.00
C ALA A 41 -2.18 5.67 0.87
N LEU A 42 -3.12 5.67 1.82
CA LEU A 42 -4.31 4.83 1.78
C LEU A 42 -5.21 5.12 0.58
N LEU A 43 -5.50 6.40 0.29
CA LEU A 43 -6.33 6.78 -0.86
C LEU A 43 -5.66 6.38 -2.17
N GLN A 44 -4.35 6.57 -2.29
CA GLN A 44 -3.61 6.13 -3.47
C GLN A 44 -3.63 4.61 -3.61
N ALA A 45 -3.43 3.86 -2.52
CA ALA A 45 -3.45 2.41 -2.52
C ALA A 45 -4.82 1.87 -3.00
N LYS A 46 -5.92 2.46 -2.51
CA LYS A 46 -7.28 2.13 -2.96
C LYS A 46 -7.53 2.49 -4.42
N ALA A 47 -7.05 3.65 -4.87
CA ALA A 47 -7.19 4.07 -6.26
C ALA A 47 -6.44 3.13 -7.21
N GLU A 48 -5.24 2.68 -6.82
CA GLU A 48 -4.45 1.72 -7.57
C GLU A 48 -5.12 0.34 -7.61
N LEU A 49 -5.64 -0.15 -6.48
CA LEU A 49 -6.41 -1.40 -6.44
C LEU A 49 -7.62 -1.34 -7.39
N ALA A 50 -8.39 -0.25 -7.34
CA ALA A 50 -9.53 -0.03 -8.23
C ALA A 50 -9.10 0.07 -9.72
N ARG A 51 -7.92 0.64 -10.01
CA ARG A 51 -7.37 0.69 -11.36
C ARG A 51 -7.03 -0.71 -11.88
N GLN A 52 -6.33 -1.52 -11.07
CA GLN A 52 -5.99 -2.90 -11.42
C GLN A 52 -7.25 -3.74 -11.69
N LYS A 53 -8.30 -3.58 -10.86
CA LYS A 53 -9.58 -4.27 -11.05
C LYS A 53 -10.29 -3.86 -12.33
N ARG A 54 -10.34 -2.57 -12.62
CA ARG A 54 -10.90 -2.08 -13.90
C ARG A 54 -10.15 -2.65 -15.10
N LEU A 55 -8.82 -2.69 -15.06
CA LEU A 55 -8.03 -3.30 -16.11
C LEU A 55 -8.31 -4.80 -16.25
N HIS A 56 -8.41 -5.52 -15.14
CA HIS A 56 -8.73 -6.95 -15.15
C HIS A 56 -10.10 -7.20 -15.78
N ILE A 57 -11.16 -6.52 -15.33
CA ILE A 57 -12.51 -6.63 -15.89
C ILE A 57 -12.53 -6.26 -17.38
N THR A 58 -11.82 -5.21 -17.77
CA THR A 58 -11.73 -4.78 -19.17
C THR A 58 -11.03 -5.85 -20.02
N SER A 59 -9.95 -6.44 -19.50
CA SER A 59 -9.22 -7.51 -20.20
C SER A 59 -10.07 -8.78 -20.37
N GLU A 60 -10.88 -9.13 -19.38
CA GLU A 60 -11.81 -10.26 -19.46
C GLU A 60 -12.96 -9.98 -20.43
N ALA A 61 -13.49 -8.76 -20.45
CA ALA A 61 -14.54 -8.36 -21.37
C ALA A 61 -14.06 -8.38 -22.83
N ILE A 62 -12.85 -7.88 -23.11
CA ILE A 62 -12.23 -7.92 -24.46
C ILE A 62 -12.05 -9.38 -24.91
N ARG A 63 -11.59 -10.27 -24.03
CA ARG A 63 -11.41 -11.69 -24.36
C ARG A 63 -12.73 -12.42 -24.67
N ASN A 64 -13.84 -11.96 -24.10
CA ASN A 64 -15.15 -12.60 -24.25
C ASN A 64 -16.04 -11.93 -25.32
N ASP A 65 -15.52 -10.98 -26.09
CA ASP A 65 -16.23 -10.26 -27.17
C ASP A 65 -17.59 -9.69 -26.73
N SER A 66 -17.71 -9.38 -25.43
CA SER A 66 -18.94 -8.86 -24.83
C SER A 66 -18.91 -7.34 -24.91
N ASP A 67 -19.89 -6.74 -25.60
CA ASP A 67 -20.11 -5.29 -25.70
C ASP A 67 -19.83 -4.60 -24.36
N PHE A 68 -18.73 -3.84 -24.31
CA PHE A 68 -18.26 -3.12 -23.15
C PHE A 68 -19.15 -1.89 -22.91
N SER A 69 -20.38 -2.13 -22.44
CA SER A 69 -21.31 -1.07 -22.12
C SER A 69 -20.95 -0.42 -20.79
N THR A 70 -21.24 0.86 -20.67
CA THR A 70 -21.04 1.78 -19.53
C THR A 70 -21.41 1.19 -18.14
N HIS A 71 -22.20 0.11 -18.09
CA HIS A 71 -22.56 -0.64 -16.89
C HIS A 71 -21.41 -1.44 -16.26
N SER A 72 -20.40 -1.87 -17.00
CA SER A 72 -19.23 -2.58 -16.45
C SER A 72 -18.38 -1.68 -15.55
N THR A 73 -18.23 -0.41 -15.94
CA THR A 73 -17.52 0.60 -15.16
C THR A 73 -18.29 0.94 -13.88
N GLN A 74 -19.63 0.99 -13.96
CA GLN A 74 -20.48 1.20 -12.80
C GLN A 74 -20.43 0.02 -11.83
N ARG A 75 -20.47 -1.24 -12.30
CA ARG A 75 -20.29 -2.43 -11.44
C ARG A 75 -18.91 -2.50 -10.77
N ALA A 76 -17.86 -2.10 -11.47
CA ALA A 76 -16.50 -2.01 -10.91
C ALA A 76 -16.39 -0.94 -9.81
N ASN A 77 -17.23 0.11 -9.86
CA ASN A 77 -17.29 1.15 -8.83
C ASN A 77 -18.31 0.84 -7.72
N GLU A 78 -19.39 0.11 -8.00
CA GLU A 78 -20.47 -0.26 -7.05
C GLU A 78 -20.10 -1.41 -6.12
N LYS A 79 -19.16 -2.28 -6.53
CA LYS A 79 -18.36 -3.00 -5.52
C LYS A 79 -17.46 -1.95 -4.88
N ILE A 80 -17.98 -1.27 -3.86
CA ILE A 80 -17.15 -0.63 -2.85
C ILE A 80 -16.44 -1.81 -2.17
N TYR A 81 -15.33 -2.23 -2.74
CA TYR A 81 -14.53 -3.33 -2.22
C TYR A 81 -14.17 -2.99 -0.78
N THR A 82 -14.54 -3.85 0.15
CA THR A 82 -13.99 -3.77 1.49
C THR A 82 -12.51 -4.02 1.36
N THR A 83 -11.72 -2.95 1.49
CA THR A 83 -10.27 -3.02 1.47
C THR A 83 -9.77 -3.06 2.88
N ILE A 84 -8.87 -3.99 3.19
CA ILE A 84 -8.19 -4.07 4.48
C ILE A 84 -6.77 -3.54 4.30
N VAL A 85 -6.32 -2.72 5.24
CA VAL A 85 -4.90 -2.34 5.33
C VAL A 85 -4.15 -3.53 5.88
N LYS A 86 -3.21 -4.05 5.09
CA LYS A 86 -2.42 -5.21 5.46
C LYS A 86 -1.20 -4.80 6.26
N GLU A 87 -0.43 -3.86 5.72
CA GLU A 87 0.80 -3.35 6.34
C GLU A 87 0.99 -1.87 6.01
N GLN A 88 1.77 -1.20 6.85
CA GLN A 88 2.19 0.19 6.69
C GLN A 88 3.67 0.31 7.00
N PHE A 89 4.37 1.12 6.23
CA PHE A 89 5.78 1.46 6.43
C PHE A 89 5.97 2.97 6.33
N ILE A 90 6.84 3.53 7.15
CA ILE A 90 7.23 4.94 7.09
C ILE A 90 8.72 4.96 6.86
N ASP A 91 9.13 5.54 5.75
CA ASP A 91 10.52 5.66 5.34
C ASP A 91 11.21 6.82 6.09
N ASP A 92 12.54 6.84 6.04
CA ASP A 92 13.38 7.81 6.74
C ASP A 92 13.12 9.26 6.28
N ASP A 93 12.63 9.43 5.05
CA ASP A 93 12.23 10.72 4.47
C ASP A 93 10.81 11.18 4.89
N GLY A 94 10.11 10.37 5.69
CA GLY A 94 8.74 10.60 6.14
C GLY A 94 7.67 10.16 5.13
N THR A 95 8.04 9.52 4.03
CA THR A 95 7.09 8.93 3.09
C THR A 95 6.39 7.75 3.74
N VAL A 96 5.06 7.79 3.77
CA VAL A 96 4.23 6.71 4.25
C VAL A 96 3.83 5.81 3.08
N TYR A 97 4.03 4.51 3.23
CA TYR A 97 3.59 3.47 2.32
C TYR A 97 2.49 2.65 2.98
N VAL A 98 1.41 2.38 2.27
CA VAL A 98 0.27 1.58 2.75
C VAL A 98 -0.04 0.50 1.75
N TRP A 99 -0.11 -0.74 2.22
CA TRP A 99 -0.54 -1.89 1.44
C TRP A 99 -2.01 -2.21 1.74
N VAL A 100 -2.85 -2.19 0.70
CA VAL A 100 -4.24 -2.61 0.78
C VAL A 100 -4.48 -3.89 0.01
N VAL A 101 -5.34 -4.73 0.56
CA VAL A 101 -5.83 -5.95 -0.09
C VAL A 101 -7.35 -5.93 -0.07
N GLU A 102 -7.96 -6.65 -1.01
CA GLU A 102 -9.40 -6.96 -0.87
C GLU A 102 -9.58 -7.93 0.30
N GLU A 103 -10.67 -7.74 1.05
CA GLU A 103 -11.18 -8.76 1.97
C GLU A 103 -11.57 -10.05 1.24
#